data_AF-A0A9D2DW00-F1
#
_entry.id   AF-A0A9D2DW00-F1
#
_cell.length_a   1.000
_cell.length_b   1.000
_cell.length_c   1.000
_cell.angle_alpha   90.00
_cell.angle_beta   90.00
_cell.angle_gamma   90.00
#
_symmetry.space_group_name_H-M   'P 1'
#
loop_
_entity.id
_entity.type
_entity.pdbx_description
1 polymer ?
#
loop_
_entity_poly.entity_id
_entity_poly.type
_entity_poly.pdbx_seq_one_letter_code
_entity_poly.pdbx_strand_id
1 'polypeptide(L)'
;MIGAVIALDSEASALLDQMDMENLLTVHGKPVYLGKAFGKDVALCVCGVGKVNAAVGTCAVLEKGADVVLNFGVAGGLDHNTELTEVYLIDKAVQYDFDITQLEGGEIGTLDGETENFLPLYTPAALDFPRRALGSGDRFNDSPVDHDLLIRLGAHIRDMEGAAIAQVCKYAGVPCVSVKAISDIYGAGSTTEQFEKNLARAALNLKAFMGEIFAALD
;
A
#
# COMPACT_ATOMS: atom_id res chain seq x y z
N MET A 1 11.46 -6.39 -14.14
CA MET A 1 10.96 -7.25 -13.03
C MET A 1 10.02 -6.43 -12.15
N ILE A 2 8.91 -7.01 -11.70
CA ILE A 2 7.97 -6.36 -10.77
C ILE A 2 8.35 -6.73 -9.33
N GLY A 3 8.56 -5.72 -8.48
CA GLY A 3 8.72 -5.91 -7.04
C GLY A 3 7.39 -5.77 -6.32
N ALA A 4 6.85 -6.83 -5.72
CA ALA A 4 5.61 -6.75 -4.94
C ALA A 4 5.94 -6.64 -3.44
N VAL A 5 5.41 -5.64 -2.72
CA VAL A 5 5.67 -5.44 -1.28
C VAL A 5 4.34 -5.48 -0.53
N ILE A 6 4.12 -6.55 0.24
CA ILE A 6 2.83 -6.90 0.85
C ILE A 6 2.98 -7.11 2.35
N ALA A 7 2.05 -6.59 3.16
CA ALA A 7 2.20 -6.58 4.61
C ALA A 7 1.89 -7.95 5.23
N LEU A 8 0.78 -8.57 4.84
CA LEU A 8 0.28 -9.81 5.44
C LEU A 8 0.39 -11.01 4.51
N ASP A 9 0.61 -12.21 5.08
CA ASP A 9 0.56 -13.47 4.32
C ASP A 9 -0.81 -13.68 3.65
N SER A 10 -1.89 -13.33 4.34
CA SER A 10 -3.26 -13.42 3.82
C SER A 10 -3.47 -12.55 2.58
N GLU A 11 -2.88 -11.36 2.53
CA GLU A 11 -2.92 -10.49 1.36
C GLU A 11 -2.02 -11.06 0.26
N ALA A 12 -0.79 -11.46 0.61
CA ALA A 12 0.19 -11.99 -0.34
C ALA A 12 -0.33 -13.20 -1.12
N SER A 13 -1.20 -14.01 -0.51
CA SER A 13 -1.89 -15.14 -1.17
C SER A 13 -2.61 -14.75 -2.47
N ALA A 14 -3.09 -13.50 -2.59
CA ALA A 14 -3.74 -13.01 -3.81
C ALA A 14 -2.83 -13.09 -5.04
N LEU A 15 -1.52 -12.96 -4.86
CA LEU A 15 -0.53 -13.10 -5.92
C LEU A 15 0.22 -14.44 -5.86
N LEU A 16 0.60 -14.91 -4.66
CA LEU A 16 1.33 -16.17 -4.50
C LEU A 16 0.57 -17.37 -5.09
N ASP A 17 -0.75 -17.40 -4.97
CA ASP A 17 -1.58 -18.47 -5.55
C ASP A 17 -1.62 -18.46 -7.09
N GLN A 18 -1.19 -17.36 -7.71
CA GLN A 18 -1.19 -17.13 -9.17
C GLN A 18 0.24 -17.00 -9.71
N MET A 19 1.23 -17.35 -8.89
CA MET A 19 2.65 -17.24 -9.20
C MET A 19 3.28 -18.63 -9.31
N ASP A 20 3.99 -18.85 -10.41
CA ASP A 20 4.90 -19.98 -10.57
C ASP A 20 6.16 -19.70 -9.74
N MET A 21 6.18 -20.18 -8.50
CA MET A 21 7.28 -19.94 -7.55
C MET A 21 8.52 -20.74 -7.94
N GLU A 22 9.64 -20.05 -8.08
CA GLU A 22 10.94 -20.62 -8.44
C GLU A 22 11.88 -20.72 -7.22
N ASN A 23 11.87 -19.72 -6.33
CA ASN A 23 12.74 -19.68 -5.17
C ASN A 23 12.15 -18.86 -4.01
N LEU A 24 12.63 -19.12 -2.80
CA LEU A 24 12.35 -18.34 -1.59
C LEU A 24 13.67 -17.94 -0.94
N LEU A 25 13.90 -16.64 -0.84
CA LEU A 25 15.09 -16.04 -0.23
C LEU A 25 14.73 -15.31 1.07
N THR A 26 15.76 -15.06 1.88
CA THR A 26 15.66 -14.12 3.01
C THR A 26 16.59 -12.94 2.73
N VAL A 27 16.02 -11.74 2.57
CA VAL A 27 16.75 -10.50 2.27
C VAL A 27 16.45 -9.49 3.38
N HIS A 28 17.49 -8.97 4.05
CA HIS A 28 17.34 -8.13 5.25
C HIS A 28 16.41 -8.71 6.34
N GLY A 29 16.34 -10.05 6.44
CA GLY A 29 15.45 -10.74 7.37
C GLY A 29 13.99 -10.84 6.92
N LYS A 30 13.66 -10.44 5.68
CA LYS A 30 12.32 -10.56 5.08
C LYS A 30 12.26 -11.70 4.05
N PRO A 31 11.18 -12.48 4.01
CA PRO A 31 10.97 -13.48 2.98
C PRO A 31 10.70 -12.81 1.62
N VAL A 32 11.45 -13.22 0.60
CA VAL A 32 11.30 -12.75 -0.79
C VAL A 32 11.11 -13.96 -1.70
N TYR A 33 9.91 -14.08 -2.26
CA TYR A 33 9.52 -15.11 -3.21
C TYR A 33 9.88 -14.65 -4.62
N LEU A 34 10.64 -15.47 -5.35
CA LEU A 34 11.02 -15.24 -6.73
C LEU A 34 10.29 -16.21 -7.64
N GLY A 35 9.93 -15.73 -8.83
CA GLY A 35 9.24 -16.55 -9.83
C GLY A 35 8.51 -15.69 -10.84
N LYS A 36 7.45 -16.24 -11.43
CA LYS A 36 6.70 -15.57 -12.49
C LYS A 36 5.21 -15.52 -12.20
N ALA A 37 4.57 -14.41 -12.50
CA ALA A 37 3.11 -14.29 -12.50
C ALA A 37 2.68 -13.55 -13.76
N PHE A 38 1.64 -14.04 -14.43
CA PHE A 38 1.10 -13.45 -15.66
C PHE A 38 2.17 -13.20 -16.75
N GLY A 39 3.17 -14.10 -16.84
CA GLY A 39 4.27 -14.00 -17.80
C GLY A 39 5.38 -12.99 -17.45
N LYS A 40 5.32 -12.34 -16.28
CA LYS A 40 6.31 -11.35 -15.82
C LYS A 40 7.13 -11.90 -14.65
N ASP A 41 8.42 -11.53 -14.60
CA ASP A 41 9.30 -11.85 -13.47
C ASP A 41 8.89 -11.03 -12.23
N VAL A 42 8.76 -11.70 -11.09
CA VAL A 42 8.29 -11.12 -9.83
C VAL A 42 9.25 -11.42 -8.69
N ALA A 43 9.54 -10.39 -7.89
CA ALA A 43 10.08 -10.52 -6.55
C ALA A 43 9.02 -10.04 -5.53
N LEU A 44 8.38 -10.95 -4.81
CA LEU A 44 7.35 -10.65 -3.82
C LEU A 44 7.95 -10.71 -2.42
N CYS A 45 7.96 -9.60 -1.69
CA CYS A 45 8.32 -9.54 -0.28
C CYS A 45 7.08 -9.49 0.60
N VAL A 46 6.95 -10.44 1.53
CA VAL A 46 6.01 -10.33 2.66
C VAL A 46 6.73 -9.57 3.78
N CYS A 47 6.50 -8.27 3.86
CA CYS A 47 7.31 -7.36 4.67
C CYS A 47 6.91 -7.35 6.15
N GLY A 48 5.65 -7.67 6.46
CA GLY A 48 5.07 -7.45 7.78
C GLY A 48 4.49 -6.05 7.94
N VAL A 49 3.62 -5.88 8.93
CA VAL A 49 2.87 -4.64 9.18
C VAL A 49 3.76 -3.48 9.62
N GLY A 50 3.46 -2.28 9.13
CA GLY A 50 4.03 -1.01 9.57
C GLY A 50 5.14 -0.47 8.68
N LYS A 51 5.39 0.83 8.80
CA LYS A 51 6.22 1.62 7.88
C LYS A 51 7.66 1.14 7.79
N VAL A 52 8.28 0.79 8.91
CA VAL A 52 9.67 0.30 8.94
C VAL A 52 9.80 -1.03 8.21
N ASN A 53 8.85 -1.94 8.45
CA ASN A 53 8.81 -3.25 7.79
C ASN A 53 8.64 -3.09 6.28
N ALA A 54 7.70 -2.24 5.87
CA ALA A 54 7.43 -1.92 4.48
C ALA A 54 8.64 -1.28 3.78
N ALA A 55 9.35 -0.35 4.44
CA ALA A 55 10.56 0.25 3.91
C ALA A 55 11.66 -0.80 3.66
N VAL A 56 11.92 -1.68 4.63
CA VAL A 56 12.90 -2.78 4.48
C VAL A 56 12.49 -3.74 3.37
N GLY A 57 11.20 -4.10 3.28
CA GLY A 57 10.68 -4.96 2.22
C GLY A 57 10.81 -4.33 0.82
N THR A 58 10.63 -3.02 0.73
CA THR A 58 10.84 -2.27 -0.52
C THR A 58 12.31 -2.30 -0.93
N CYS A 59 13.24 -2.04 -0.01
CA CYS A 59 14.67 -2.21 -0.28
C CYS A 59 15.02 -3.64 -0.74
N ALA A 60 14.40 -4.65 -0.13
CA ALA A 60 14.64 -6.05 -0.47
C ALA A 60 14.24 -6.39 -1.92
N VAL A 61 13.09 -5.92 -2.41
CA VAL A 61 12.68 -6.15 -3.81
C VAL A 61 13.50 -5.31 -4.79
N LEU A 62 13.90 -4.09 -4.40
CA LEU A 62 14.81 -3.26 -5.21
C LEU A 62 16.18 -3.92 -5.38
N GLU A 63 16.73 -4.57 -4.36
CA GLU A 63 17.98 -5.34 -4.45
C GLU A 63 17.87 -6.55 -5.40
N LYS A 64 16.65 -7.01 -5.72
CA LYS A 64 16.42 -8.05 -6.73
C LYS A 64 16.23 -7.48 -8.15
N GLY A 65 16.28 -6.16 -8.32
CA GLY A 65 16.18 -5.51 -9.61
C GLY A 65 14.74 -5.18 -10.02
N ALA A 66 13.88 -4.83 -9.05
CA ALA A 66 12.55 -4.33 -9.36
C ALA A 66 12.61 -3.01 -10.15
N ASP A 67 12.00 -2.98 -11.33
CA ASP A 67 11.89 -1.80 -12.21
C ASP A 67 10.61 -1.00 -11.92
N VAL A 68 9.66 -1.62 -11.21
CA VAL A 68 8.42 -1.03 -10.69
C VAL A 68 8.07 -1.75 -9.39
N VAL A 69 7.57 -1.00 -8.41
CA VAL A 69 7.08 -1.56 -7.14
C VAL A 69 5.56 -1.55 -7.14
N LEU A 70 4.96 -2.71 -6.91
CA LEU A 70 3.54 -2.91 -6.69
C LEU A 70 3.28 -3.13 -5.20
N ASN A 71 2.48 -2.25 -4.59
CA ASN A 71 1.89 -2.51 -3.30
C ASN A 71 0.41 -2.84 -3.48
N PHE A 72 -0.05 -3.93 -2.89
CA PHE A 72 -1.48 -4.17 -2.75
C PHE A 72 -1.79 -4.72 -1.37
N GLY A 73 -3.04 -4.61 -0.96
CA GLY A 73 -3.50 -5.04 0.35
C GLY A 73 -4.81 -4.37 0.70
N VAL A 74 -5.26 -4.56 1.93
CA VAL A 74 -6.48 -3.93 2.41
C VAL A 74 -6.19 -2.54 3.00
N ALA A 75 -7.23 -1.72 3.09
CA ALA A 75 -7.20 -0.40 3.71
C ALA A 75 -8.53 -0.08 4.40
N GLY A 76 -8.50 0.85 5.33
CA GLY A 76 -9.71 1.39 5.97
C GLY A 76 -10.22 2.62 5.21
N GLY A 77 -11.51 2.69 4.95
CA GLY A 77 -12.20 3.86 4.41
C GLY A 77 -12.42 4.93 5.47
N LEU A 78 -12.22 6.20 5.13
CA LEU A 78 -12.39 7.32 6.07
C LEU A 78 -13.77 7.96 6.01
N ASP A 79 -14.48 7.81 4.89
CA ASP A 79 -15.82 8.35 4.73
C ASP A 79 -16.67 7.52 3.75
N HIS A 80 -17.88 8.00 3.49
CA HIS A 80 -18.87 7.40 2.59
C HIS A 80 -18.49 7.49 1.09
N ASN A 81 -17.34 8.08 0.74
CA ASN A 81 -16.83 8.05 -0.62
C ASN A 81 -16.03 6.76 -0.89
N THR A 82 -16.05 5.81 0.04
CA THR A 82 -15.42 4.50 -0.08
C THR A 82 -16.43 3.40 0.21
N GLU A 83 -16.39 2.32 -0.56
CA GLU A 83 -17.30 1.17 -0.40
C GLU A 83 -16.54 -0.07 0.07
N LEU A 84 -17.16 -0.84 0.96
CA LEU A 84 -16.57 -2.09 1.46
C LEU A 84 -16.22 -3.02 0.29
N THR A 85 -15.00 -3.53 0.30
CA THR A 85 -14.42 -4.45 -0.70
C THR A 85 -14.24 -3.89 -2.10
N GLU A 86 -14.59 -2.63 -2.34
CA GLU A 86 -14.22 -1.95 -3.58
C GLU A 86 -12.70 -1.75 -3.65
N VAL A 87 -12.16 -1.80 -4.87
CA VAL A 87 -10.74 -1.67 -5.16
C VAL A 87 -10.46 -0.27 -5.70
N TYR A 88 -9.46 0.38 -5.13
CA TYR A 88 -9.03 1.73 -5.48
C TYR A 88 -7.58 1.77 -5.91
N LEU A 89 -7.27 2.64 -6.86
CA LEU A 89 -5.90 2.98 -7.24
C LEU A 89 -5.43 4.19 -6.42
N ILE A 90 -4.23 4.11 -5.84
CA ILE A 90 -3.69 5.19 -5.03
C ILE A 90 -2.90 6.14 -5.92
N ASP A 91 -3.33 7.39 -5.97
CA ASP A 91 -2.69 8.45 -6.75
C ASP A 91 -1.64 9.23 -5.96
N LYS A 92 -1.81 9.32 -4.64
CA LYS A 92 -0.87 9.95 -3.73
C LYS A 92 -0.99 9.42 -2.31
N ALA A 93 0.10 9.45 -1.55
CA ALA A 93 0.13 8.97 -0.17
C ALA A 93 0.84 9.94 0.79
N VAL A 94 0.34 10.06 2.02
CA VAL A 94 0.91 10.91 3.09
C VAL A 94 1.20 10.06 4.33
N GLN A 95 2.31 10.35 5.02
CA GLN A 95 2.57 9.79 6.36
C GLN A 95 1.91 10.69 7.42
N TYR A 96 0.64 10.45 7.74
CA TYR A 96 -0.14 11.39 8.57
C TYR A 96 0.31 11.46 10.03
N ASP A 97 1.12 10.51 10.48
CA ASP A 97 1.70 10.45 11.83
C ASP A 97 3.10 11.08 11.94
N PHE A 98 3.62 11.68 10.85
CA PHE A 98 4.86 12.45 10.85
C PHE A 98 4.58 13.95 11.06
N ASP A 99 5.09 14.52 12.16
CA ASP A 99 4.87 15.93 12.50
C ASP A 99 6.17 16.59 12.98
N ILE A 100 6.69 17.48 12.14
CA ILE A 100 7.81 18.38 12.45
C ILE A 100 7.39 19.85 12.35
N THR A 101 6.09 20.14 12.38
CA THR A 101 5.54 21.48 12.13
C THR A 101 6.04 22.54 13.12
N GLN A 102 6.37 22.13 14.35
CA GLN A 102 6.98 23.02 15.35
C GLN A 102 8.44 23.39 15.03
N LEU A 103 9.14 22.55 14.27
CA LEU A 103 10.54 22.77 13.89
C LEU A 103 10.64 23.59 12.59
N GLU A 104 9.84 23.24 11.57
CA GLU A 104 10.01 23.75 10.21
C GLU A 104 8.77 24.49 9.64
N GLY A 105 7.64 24.45 10.34
CA GLY A 105 6.36 24.91 9.82
C GLY A 105 5.73 23.90 8.84
N GLY A 106 4.92 24.38 7.90
CA GLY A 106 4.26 23.53 6.91
C GLY A 106 3.07 22.72 7.44
N GLU A 107 2.70 21.67 6.71
CA GLU A 107 1.60 20.78 7.06
C GLU A 107 2.11 19.47 7.67
N ILE A 108 1.31 18.87 8.56
CA ILE A 108 1.56 17.51 9.06
C ILE A 108 1.69 16.54 7.87
N GLY A 109 2.63 15.61 7.99
CA GLY A 109 2.97 14.64 6.95
C GLY A 109 3.97 15.12 5.91
N THR A 110 4.39 16.39 5.95
CA THR A 110 5.50 16.89 5.13
C THR A 110 6.81 16.31 5.65
N LEU A 111 7.43 15.43 4.87
CA LEU A 111 8.68 14.77 5.23
C LEU A 111 9.86 15.74 5.12
N ASP A 112 10.93 15.49 5.89
CA ASP A 112 12.17 16.26 5.79
C ASP A 112 12.70 16.25 4.34
N GLY A 113 12.98 17.44 3.81
CA GLY A 113 13.39 17.66 2.43
C GLY A 113 12.26 17.74 1.39
N GLU A 114 10.99 17.60 1.81
CA GLU A 114 9.83 17.72 0.92
C GLU A 114 9.13 19.08 1.07
N THR A 115 8.49 19.53 -0.01
CA THR A 115 7.68 20.77 -0.02
C THR A 115 6.17 20.51 0.09
N GLU A 116 5.73 19.30 -0.24
CA GLU A 116 4.34 18.85 -0.15
C GLU A 116 4.27 17.60 0.73
N ASN A 117 3.18 17.44 1.49
CA ASN A 117 2.96 16.28 2.37
C ASN A 117 2.62 14.99 1.61
N PHE A 118 1.94 15.10 0.47
CA PHE A 118 1.60 13.95 -0.35
C PHE A 118 2.72 13.59 -1.32
N LEU A 119 3.19 12.35 -1.24
CA LEU A 119 4.04 11.74 -2.24
C LEU A 119 3.16 11.25 -3.41
N PRO A 120 3.44 11.65 -4.67
CA PRO A 120 2.70 11.12 -5.82
C PRO A 120 3.08 9.67 -6.09
N LEU A 121 2.09 8.86 -6.46
CA LEU A 121 2.29 7.49 -6.94
C LEU A 121 2.04 7.42 -8.45
N TYR A 122 2.62 6.40 -9.10
CA TYR A 122 2.39 6.15 -10.50
C TYR A 122 1.00 5.52 -10.69
N THR A 123 0.19 6.12 -11.56
CA THR A 123 -1.15 5.63 -11.90
C THR A 123 -1.19 5.22 -13.38
N PRO A 124 -0.98 3.94 -13.71
CA PRO A 124 -1.08 3.46 -15.08
C PRO A 124 -2.45 3.81 -15.69
N ALA A 125 -2.47 4.42 -16.87
CA ALA A 125 -3.72 4.84 -17.52
C ALA A 125 -4.64 3.66 -17.88
N ALA A 126 -4.08 2.45 -17.99
CA ALA A 126 -4.82 1.23 -18.27
C ALA A 126 -5.59 0.68 -17.05
N LEU A 127 -5.33 1.18 -15.83
CA LEU A 127 -6.06 0.79 -14.63
C LEU A 127 -7.21 1.78 -14.38
N ASP A 128 -8.43 1.34 -14.67
CA ASP A 128 -9.66 2.12 -14.53
C ASP A 128 -10.32 1.91 -13.15
N PHE A 129 -9.52 2.02 -12.09
CA PHE A 129 -10.04 2.05 -10.73
C PHE A 129 -10.26 3.51 -10.27
N PRO A 130 -11.27 3.78 -9.43
CA PRO A 130 -11.40 5.10 -8.85
C PRO A 130 -10.14 5.44 -8.03
N ARG A 131 -9.73 6.71 -8.10
CA ARG A 131 -8.50 7.17 -7.45
C ARG A 131 -8.75 7.65 -6.03
N ARG A 132 -7.85 7.32 -5.12
CA ARG A 132 -7.93 7.74 -3.71
C ARG A 132 -6.56 8.10 -3.15
N ALA A 133 -6.48 9.27 -2.53
CA ALA A 133 -5.39 9.63 -1.63
C ALA A 133 -5.35 8.72 -0.38
N LEU A 134 -4.15 8.24 -0.05
CA LEU A 134 -3.89 7.33 1.08
C LEU A 134 -3.19 8.06 2.24
N GLY A 135 -3.63 7.83 3.47
CA GLY A 135 -2.89 8.19 4.67
C GLY A 135 -2.31 6.96 5.37
N SER A 136 -0.99 6.86 5.48
CA SER A 136 -0.32 5.77 6.20
C SER A 136 0.21 6.24 7.54
N GLY A 137 0.10 5.38 8.56
CA GLY A 137 0.69 5.62 9.88
C GLY A 137 0.65 4.35 10.70
N ASP A 138 1.55 4.21 11.67
CA ASP A 138 1.72 2.97 12.47
C ASP A 138 0.63 2.85 13.55
N ARG A 139 -0.64 2.97 13.15
CA ARG A 139 -1.82 2.94 14.02
C ARG A 139 -3.00 2.25 13.33
N PHE A 140 -3.44 1.13 13.91
CA PHE A 140 -4.75 0.54 13.63
C PHE A 140 -5.74 1.01 14.70
N ASN A 141 -6.65 1.92 14.35
CA ASN A 141 -7.60 2.47 15.32
C ASN A 141 -8.85 3.08 14.65
N ASP A 142 -9.83 3.42 15.47
CA ASP A 142 -11.01 4.23 15.18
C ASP A 142 -10.97 5.58 15.92
N SER A 143 -9.76 6.13 16.12
CA SER A 143 -9.57 7.41 16.83
C SER A 143 -10.21 8.57 16.06
N PRO A 144 -11.14 9.34 16.65
CA PRO A 144 -11.70 10.52 16.02
C PRO A 144 -10.65 11.59 15.71
N VAL A 145 -9.60 11.69 16.53
CA VAL A 145 -8.50 12.64 16.30
C VAL A 145 -7.71 12.29 15.05
N ASP A 146 -7.41 11.00 14.86
CA ASP A 146 -6.67 10.56 13.66
C ASP A 146 -7.56 10.65 12.42
N HIS A 147 -8.85 10.34 12.55
CA HIS A 147 -9.83 10.50 11.49
C HIS A 147 -9.95 11.97 11.05
N ASP A 148 -10.20 12.89 11.98
CA ASP A 148 -10.34 14.32 11.69
C ASP A 148 -9.08 14.90 11.03
N LEU A 149 -7.90 14.45 11.47
CA LEU A 149 -6.62 14.82 10.87
C LEU A 149 -6.52 14.33 9.42
N LEU A 150 -6.82 13.06 9.17
CA LEU A 150 -6.77 12.47 7.84
C LEU A 150 -7.75 13.14 6.87
N ILE A 151 -8.98 13.44 7.32
CA ILE A 151 -9.95 14.20 6.53
C ILE A 151 -9.44 15.60 6.22
N ARG A 152 -8.84 16.30 7.20
CA ARG A 152 -8.25 17.63 6.99
C ARG A 152 -7.11 17.61 5.97
N LEU A 153 -6.26 16.58 6.00
CA LEU A 153 -5.20 16.39 5.02
C LEU A 153 -5.76 16.04 3.63
N GLY A 154 -7.01 15.61 3.53
CA GLY A 154 -7.61 15.18 2.25
C GLY A 154 -7.24 13.75 1.86
N ALA A 155 -6.96 12.88 2.84
CA ALA A 155 -6.91 11.44 2.62
C ALA A 155 -8.33 10.88 2.54
N HIS A 156 -8.53 9.82 1.75
CA HIS A 156 -9.82 9.12 1.64
C HIS A 156 -9.78 7.73 2.27
N ILE A 157 -8.60 7.12 2.30
CA ILE A 157 -8.37 5.80 2.88
C ILE A 157 -7.11 5.83 3.76
N ARG A 158 -6.99 4.84 4.64
CA ARG A 158 -5.83 4.68 5.53
C ARG A 158 -5.27 3.27 5.54
N ASP A 159 -3.96 3.16 5.68
CA ASP A 159 -3.24 1.90 5.91
C ASP A 159 -2.04 2.14 6.85
N MET A 160 -1.08 1.21 6.87
CA MET A 160 0.11 1.30 7.73
C MET A 160 1.44 1.24 6.93
N GLU A 161 1.41 1.14 5.60
CA GLU A 161 2.60 0.85 4.79
C GLU A 161 2.78 1.74 3.57
N GLY A 162 1.70 2.07 2.85
CA GLY A 162 1.78 2.55 1.46
C GLY A 162 2.62 3.81 1.26
N ALA A 163 2.54 4.79 2.16
CA ALA A 163 3.35 6.01 2.07
C ALA A 163 4.84 5.76 2.34
N ALA A 164 5.19 4.78 3.19
CA ALA A 164 6.59 4.41 3.42
C ALA A 164 7.18 3.69 2.19
N ILE A 165 6.39 2.85 1.53
CA ILE A 165 6.78 2.21 0.26
C ILE A 165 6.99 3.29 -0.81
N ALA A 166 6.03 4.22 -0.95
CA ALA A 166 6.13 5.33 -1.90
C ALA A 166 7.37 6.20 -1.64
N GLN A 167 7.70 6.47 -0.38
CA GLN A 167 8.91 7.21 0.00
C GLN A 167 10.18 6.50 -0.45
N VAL A 168 10.34 5.21 -0.17
CA VAL A 168 11.52 4.44 -0.60
C VAL A 168 11.63 4.40 -2.12
N CYS A 169 10.51 4.19 -2.82
CA CYS A 169 10.47 4.18 -4.29
C CYS A 169 10.89 5.51 -4.90
N LYS A 170 10.42 6.63 -4.32
CA LYS A 170 10.84 7.98 -4.71
C LYS A 170 12.36 8.16 -4.60
N TYR A 171 12.95 7.73 -3.49
CA TYR A 171 14.41 7.81 -3.29
C TYR A 171 15.18 6.90 -4.25
N ALA A 172 14.62 5.74 -4.60
CA ALA A 172 15.23 4.81 -5.55
C ALA A 172 15.04 5.22 -7.03
N GLY A 173 14.18 6.22 -7.32
CA GLY A 173 13.81 6.58 -8.68
C GLY A 173 13.01 5.49 -9.41
N VAL A 174 12.30 4.64 -8.66
CA VAL A 174 11.50 3.52 -9.20
C VAL A 174 10.02 3.85 -9.05
N PRO A 175 9.18 3.67 -10.10
CA PRO A 175 7.74 3.90 -9.99
C PRO A 175 7.08 3.02 -8.93
N CYS A 176 6.17 3.62 -8.15
CA CYS A 176 5.35 2.91 -7.15
C CYS A 176 3.88 2.93 -7.59
N VAL A 177 3.27 1.76 -7.74
CA VAL A 177 1.84 1.58 -7.97
C VAL A 177 1.23 0.95 -6.72
N SER A 178 0.18 1.54 -6.17
CA SER A 178 -0.52 0.98 -5.02
C SER A 178 -2.01 0.79 -5.30
N VAL A 179 -2.53 -0.39 -4.97
CA VAL A 179 -3.93 -0.77 -5.17
C VAL A 179 -4.50 -1.33 -3.87
N LYS A 180 -5.60 -0.75 -3.37
CA LYS A 180 -6.15 -1.11 -2.07
C LYS A 180 -7.60 -1.57 -2.16
N ALA A 181 -7.97 -2.61 -1.41
CA ALA A 181 -9.36 -2.99 -1.22
C ALA A 181 -9.85 -2.62 0.18
N ILE A 182 -11.09 -2.14 0.31
CA ILE A 182 -11.57 -1.65 1.62
C ILE A 182 -12.02 -2.80 2.52
N SER A 183 -11.45 -2.91 3.72
CA SER A 183 -11.82 -3.91 4.73
C SER A 183 -12.80 -3.39 5.79
N ASP A 184 -12.72 -2.10 6.09
CA ASP A 184 -13.46 -1.45 7.17
C ASP A 184 -13.71 0.01 6.82
N ILE A 185 -14.76 0.61 7.38
CA ILE A 185 -15.09 2.02 7.18
C ILE A 185 -15.27 2.69 8.54
N TYR A 186 -14.61 3.83 8.72
CA TYR A 186 -14.76 4.64 9.92
C TYR A 186 -16.22 5.06 10.15
N GLY A 187 -16.69 4.99 11.39
CA GLY A 187 -18.06 5.34 11.75
C GLY A 187 -19.12 4.30 11.40
N ALA A 188 -18.77 3.20 10.72
CA ALA A 188 -19.68 2.08 10.39
C ALA A 188 -19.69 0.95 11.44
N GLY A 189 -19.17 1.23 12.65
CA GLY A 189 -18.99 0.26 13.73
C GLY A 189 -17.52 0.07 14.09
N SER A 190 -17.21 -1.03 14.79
CA SER A 190 -15.83 -1.38 15.17
C SER A 190 -14.97 -1.62 13.92
N THR A 191 -13.87 -0.90 13.78
CA THR A 191 -12.91 -1.10 12.67
C THR A 191 -12.27 -2.49 12.73
N THR A 192 -11.94 -2.96 13.93
CA THR A 192 -11.39 -4.31 14.16
C THR A 192 -12.35 -5.41 13.71
N GLU A 193 -13.61 -5.36 14.15
CA GLU A 193 -14.59 -6.39 13.79
C GLU A 193 -14.90 -6.39 12.29
N GLN A 194 -14.99 -5.20 11.68
CA GLN A 194 -15.16 -5.07 10.24
C GLN A 194 -13.96 -5.66 9.49
N PHE A 195 -12.73 -5.31 9.88
CA PHE A 195 -11.51 -5.83 9.29
C PHE A 195 -11.46 -7.36 9.33
N GLU A 196 -11.64 -7.95 10.52
CA GLU A 196 -11.62 -9.41 10.69
C GLU A 196 -12.68 -10.11 9.82
N LYS A 197 -13.87 -9.51 9.74
CA LYS A 197 -14.99 -10.05 8.96
C LYS A 197 -14.78 -9.94 7.44
N ASN A 198 -14.14 -8.87 6.98
CA ASN A 198 -14.11 -8.52 5.56
C ASN A 198 -12.77 -8.80 4.87
N LEU A 199 -11.67 -9.00 5.62
CA LEU A 199 -10.32 -9.19 5.11
C LEU A 199 -10.28 -10.20 3.95
N ALA A 200 -10.83 -11.40 4.14
CA ALA A 200 -10.82 -12.45 3.12
C ALA A 200 -11.58 -12.04 1.85
N ARG A 201 -12.68 -11.30 1.99
CA ARG A 201 -13.50 -10.84 0.86
C ARG A 201 -12.80 -9.71 0.09
N ALA A 202 -12.19 -8.77 0.79
CA ALA A 202 -11.39 -7.69 0.19
C ALA A 202 -10.17 -8.26 -0.56
N ALA A 203 -9.45 -9.21 0.05
CA ALA A 203 -8.32 -9.90 -0.58
C ALA A 203 -8.75 -10.71 -1.81
N LEU A 204 -9.91 -11.36 -1.78
CA LEU A 204 -10.45 -12.10 -2.93
C LEU A 204 -10.76 -11.16 -4.11
N ASN A 205 -11.31 -9.97 -3.83
CA ASN A 205 -11.55 -8.98 -4.88
C ASN A 205 -10.22 -8.52 -5.51
N LEU A 206 -9.18 -8.22 -4.71
CA LEU A 206 -7.85 -7.91 -5.25
C LEU A 206 -7.31 -9.04 -6.12
N LYS A 207 -7.44 -10.30 -5.66
CA LYS A 207 -7.01 -11.48 -6.41
C LYS A 207 -7.61 -11.54 -7.81
N ALA A 208 -8.89 -11.20 -7.95
CA ALA A 208 -9.60 -11.20 -9.23
C ALA A 208 -9.05 -10.17 -10.24
N PHE A 209 -8.47 -9.06 -9.76
CA PHE A 209 -7.91 -8.00 -10.59
C PHE A 209 -6.40 -8.14 -10.85
N MET A 210 -5.71 -9.14 -10.27
CA MET A 210 -4.26 -9.28 -10.42
C MET A 210 -3.81 -9.37 -11.88
N GLY A 211 -4.55 -10.07 -12.75
CA GLY A 211 -4.23 -10.14 -14.17
C GLY A 211 -4.27 -8.79 -14.88
N GLU A 212 -5.28 -7.96 -14.57
CA GLU A 212 -5.44 -6.59 -15.09
C GLU A 212 -4.33 -5.67 -14.56
N ILE A 213 -4.06 -5.74 -13.25
CA ILE A 213 -2.98 -4.99 -12.59
C ILE A 213 -1.64 -5.30 -13.26
N PHE A 214 -1.31 -6.58 -13.43
CA PHE A 214 -0.06 -6.99 -14.07
C PHE A 214 0.04 -6.57 -15.53
N ALA A 215 -1.06 -6.63 -16.28
CA ALA A 215 -1.10 -6.17 -17.67
C ALA A 215 -0.80 -4.67 -17.80
N ALA A 216 -1.09 -3.86 -16.78
CA ALA A 216 -0.82 -2.42 -16.80
C ALA A 216 0.60 -2.02 -16.37
N LEU A 217 1.41 -2.95 -15.86
CA LEU A 217 2.78 -2.73 -15.35
C LEU A 217 3.85 -3.15 -16.38
N ASP A 218 3.67 -2.76 -17.64
CA ASP A 218 4.64 -3.02 -18.72
C ASP A 218 5.96 -2.25 -18.55
#